data_AF-A0A7K4NL82-F1
#
_entry.id   AF-A0A7K4NL82-F1
#
_cell.length_a   1.000
_cell.length_b   1.000
_cell.length_c   1.000
_cell.angle_alpha   90.00
_cell.angle_beta   90.00
_cell.angle_gamma   90.00
#
_symmetry.space_group_name_H-M   'P 1'
#
loop_
_entity.id
_entity.type
_entity.pdbx_description
1 polymer ?
#
loop_
_entity_poly.entity_id
_entity_poly.type
_entity_poly.pdbx_seq_one_letter_code
_entity_poly.pdbx_strand_id
1 'polypeptide(L)'
;MSVQVSYKKQATLGIIGIAILLLAIEAIANVWWVTQIRCEFEQNEIFQNFDEVEKRQLCLDFYNLKTSGDELIPNQSTESITINGLGFRGAEFSIIKPPDTYRIFMVGGSTMFGAGATSDKTTIPGYLQQLLNEKDFGFDIDVINSGIQGADSYAELKLIEQKLVRFSPDLVIIYDGWNDLRANNAPIEVKENWENMCKFGKESDFDVIITLQPIAGFGNKVLTKQELKYAETGEDYAKNPLIDSSSVYQDYAKNLSEIKTCTKTFDLRDAFDTKTGPIYWDQGHVSDRGNSIVAKSLFNTVFSIVSENYGFSTFETEKGIKKASSLLYDDREIVVTVELLPSHESENKKVKISTYDNTNKDNVLNVTYLLAISKNNENLLREYFFAKDGILIFDVFPEDFNQVQVFGEKQYDHNAYVMSDVTPLQVKGPIFSTDGIYTFDTELRTIDNINNWVFNLSGFHSEINIEKDITFEETFTENRTSFQTEDFLRKIFSYYKTPILLNEIFK
;
A
#
# COMPACT_ATOMS: atom_id res chain seq x y z
N MET A 1 0.53 46.99 -69.36
CA MET A 1 0.50 45.56 -69.71
C MET A 1 -0.22 44.81 -68.60
N SER A 2 -1.40 44.27 -68.86
CA SER A 2 -2.12 43.39 -67.93
C SER A 2 -1.52 41.99 -68.07
N VAL A 3 -0.82 41.52 -67.04
CA VAL A 3 -0.29 40.15 -67.02
C VAL A 3 -1.44 39.22 -66.67
N GLN A 4 -2.03 38.58 -67.68
CA GLN A 4 -3.12 37.64 -67.49
C GLN A 4 -2.56 36.32 -66.92
N VAL A 5 -2.75 36.11 -65.62
CA VAL A 5 -2.32 34.89 -64.94
C VAL A 5 -3.24 33.75 -65.38
N SER A 6 -2.67 32.68 -65.94
CA SER A 6 -3.41 31.49 -66.39
C SER A 6 -4.31 30.93 -65.28
N TYR A 7 -5.53 30.51 -65.62
CA TYR A 7 -6.48 29.88 -64.70
C TYR A 7 -5.87 28.72 -63.91
N LYS A 8 -4.93 27.97 -64.50
CA LYS A 8 -4.19 26.91 -63.78
C LYS A 8 -3.36 27.50 -62.63
N LYS A 9 -2.65 28.61 -62.85
CA LYS A 9 -1.84 29.27 -61.82
C LYS A 9 -2.72 29.89 -60.74
N GLN A 10 -3.89 30.43 -61.10
CA GLN A 10 -4.87 30.95 -60.14
C GLN A 10 -5.45 29.84 -59.26
N ALA A 11 -5.83 28.70 -59.85
CA ALA A 11 -6.29 27.53 -59.10
C ALA A 11 -5.20 26.97 -58.17
N THR A 12 -3.97 26.85 -58.65
CA THR A 12 -2.84 26.41 -57.81
C THR A 12 -2.59 27.36 -56.64
N LEU A 13 -2.58 28.68 -56.86
CA LEU A 13 -2.43 29.67 -55.79
C LEU A 13 -3.60 29.64 -54.80
N GLY A 14 -4.83 29.40 -55.28
CA GLY A 14 -6.01 29.21 -54.43
C GLY A 14 -5.89 27.99 -53.53
N ILE A 15 -5.44 26.85 -54.07
CA ILE A 15 -5.20 25.62 -53.29
C ILE A 15 -4.11 25.85 -52.25
N ILE A 16 -3.00 26.49 -52.64
CA ILE A 16 -1.91 26.82 -51.70
C ILE A 16 -2.43 27.75 -50.59
N GLY A 17 -3.24 28.76 -50.93
CA GLY A 17 -3.84 29.67 -49.96
C GLY A 17 -4.76 28.96 -48.96
N ILE A 18 -5.59 28.02 -49.44
CA ILE A 18 -6.44 27.19 -48.58
C ILE A 18 -5.60 26.28 -47.69
N ALA A 19 -4.54 25.65 -48.22
CA ALA A 19 -3.65 24.80 -47.43
C ALA A 19 -2.95 25.58 -46.31
N ILE A 20 -2.43 26.78 -46.60
CA ILE A 20 -1.83 27.66 -45.59
C ILE A 20 -2.85 28.07 -44.54
N LEU A 21 -4.08 28.41 -44.96
CA LEU A 21 -5.16 28.78 -44.05
C LEU A 21 -5.52 27.62 -43.11
N LEU A 22 -5.63 26.40 -43.63
CA LEU A 22 -5.91 25.21 -42.83
C LEU A 22 -4.78 24.91 -41.83
N LEU A 23 -3.52 25.02 -42.25
CA LEU A 23 -2.36 24.88 -41.35
C LEU A 23 -2.36 25.95 -40.24
N ALA A 24 -2.71 27.18 -40.57
CA ALA A 24 -2.81 28.26 -39.58
C ALA A 24 -3.95 28.00 -38.58
N ILE A 25 -5.11 27.54 -39.04
CA ILE A 25 -6.23 27.15 -38.19
C ILE A 25 -5.84 25.99 -37.28
N GLU A 26 -5.21 24.94 -37.82
CA GLU A 26 -4.72 23.80 -37.06
C GLU A 26 -3.68 24.23 -36.01
N ALA A 27 -2.74 25.11 -36.36
CA ALA A 27 -1.77 25.65 -35.42
C ALA A 27 -2.44 26.45 -34.30
N ILE A 28 -3.40 27.32 -34.61
CA ILE A 28 -4.16 28.09 -33.61
C ILE A 28 -4.99 27.16 -32.74
N ALA A 29 -5.67 26.17 -33.32
CA ALA A 29 -6.46 25.20 -32.57
C ALA A 29 -5.59 24.37 -31.64
N ASN A 30 -4.41 23.95 -32.09
CA ASN A 30 -3.43 23.24 -31.25
C ASN A 30 -2.89 24.13 -30.14
N VAL A 31 -2.49 25.37 -30.42
CA VAL A 31 -2.03 26.31 -29.38
C VAL A 31 -3.14 26.59 -28.37
N TRP A 32 -4.37 26.83 -28.85
CA TRP A 32 -5.52 27.06 -27.99
C TRP A 32 -5.80 25.84 -27.11
N TRP A 33 -5.89 24.65 -27.69
CA TRP A 33 -6.02 23.37 -26.96
C TRP A 33 -4.90 23.21 -25.92
N VAL A 34 -3.67 23.52 -26.33
CA VAL A 34 -2.48 23.42 -25.47
C VAL A 34 -2.54 24.37 -24.27
N THR A 35 -3.17 25.54 -24.43
CA THR A 35 -3.32 26.56 -23.39
C THR A 35 -4.59 26.44 -22.52
N GLN A 36 -5.57 25.62 -22.94
CA GLN A 36 -6.82 25.45 -22.20
C GLN A 36 -6.79 24.31 -21.18
N ILE A 37 -5.90 23.32 -21.36
CA ILE A 37 -5.73 22.22 -20.39
C ILE A 37 -5.07 22.79 -19.14
N ARG A 38 -5.85 23.01 -18.09
CA ARG A 38 -5.35 23.34 -16.76
C ARG A 38 -5.01 22.04 -16.04
N CYS A 39 -3.79 21.56 -16.24
CA CYS A 39 -3.31 20.37 -15.57
C CYS A 39 -3.17 20.64 -14.06
N GLU A 40 -3.85 19.86 -13.22
CA GLU A 40 -3.86 20.05 -11.76
C GLU A 40 -2.46 19.87 -11.14
N PHE A 41 -1.56 19.20 -11.85
CA PHE A 41 -0.20 18.89 -11.39
C PHE A 41 0.81 20.02 -11.64
N GLU A 42 0.55 20.97 -12.55
CA GLU A 42 1.51 22.03 -12.94
C GLU A 42 2.00 22.86 -11.73
N GLN A 43 1.07 23.29 -10.88
CA GLN A 43 1.33 24.16 -9.72
C GLN A 43 1.36 23.40 -8.39
N ASN A 44 1.39 22.07 -8.45
CA ASN A 44 1.21 21.22 -7.29
C ASN A 44 2.54 20.84 -6.65
N GLU A 45 2.64 20.96 -5.33
CA GLU A 45 3.87 20.74 -4.58
C GLU A 45 4.41 19.29 -4.67
N ILE A 46 3.54 18.30 -4.91
CA ILE A 46 3.93 16.89 -5.08
C ILE A 46 4.72 16.68 -6.36
N PHE A 47 4.42 17.46 -7.39
CA PHE A 47 4.99 17.27 -8.72
C PHE A 47 6.09 18.29 -9.01
N GLN A 48 6.60 19.04 -8.00
CA GLN A 48 7.62 20.08 -8.20
C GLN A 48 8.91 19.56 -8.84
N ASN A 49 9.24 18.28 -8.64
CA ASN A 49 10.43 17.65 -9.20
C ASN A 49 10.23 17.12 -10.62
N PHE A 50 9.00 17.13 -11.14
CA PHE A 50 8.69 16.74 -12.51
C PHE A 50 8.86 17.94 -13.43
N ASP A 51 9.33 17.69 -14.64
CA ASP A 51 9.33 18.75 -15.64
C ASP A 51 7.89 19.05 -16.14
N GLU A 52 7.69 20.23 -16.74
CA GLU A 52 6.36 20.65 -17.21
C GLU A 52 5.77 19.72 -18.29
N VAL A 53 6.62 19.01 -19.03
CA VAL A 53 6.18 18.06 -20.06
C VAL A 53 5.66 16.79 -19.39
N GLU A 54 6.36 16.26 -18.39
CA GLU A 54 5.94 15.09 -17.62
C GLU A 54 4.62 15.32 -16.89
N LYS A 55 4.48 16.45 -16.19
CA LYS A 55 3.23 16.82 -15.50
C LYS A 55 2.06 16.85 -16.47
N ARG A 56 2.26 17.50 -17.62
CA ARG A 56 1.26 17.59 -18.67
C ARG A 56 0.92 16.22 -19.26
N GLN A 57 1.90 15.35 -19.46
CA GLN A 57 1.68 14.01 -19.95
C GLN A 57 0.83 13.20 -18.97
N LEU A 58 1.09 13.28 -17.66
CA LEU A 58 0.26 12.64 -16.63
C LEU A 58 -1.21 13.11 -16.69
N CYS A 59 -1.43 14.41 -16.86
CA CYS A 59 -2.78 14.94 -17.04
C CYS A 59 -3.44 14.45 -18.33
N LEU A 60 -2.71 14.43 -19.45
CA LEU A 60 -3.23 13.93 -20.74
C LEU A 60 -3.55 12.43 -20.69
N ASP A 61 -2.69 11.64 -20.04
CA ASP A 61 -2.90 10.21 -19.85
C ASP A 61 -4.22 9.95 -19.12
N PHE A 62 -4.50 10.73 -18.09
CA PHE A 62 -5.72 10.65 -17.31
C PHE A 62 -6.95 11.17 -18.08
N TYR A 63 -6.89 12.36 -18.69
CA TYR A 63 -8.04 12.97 -19.38
C TYR A 63 -8.45 12.24 -20.66
N ASN A 64 -7.52 11.54 -21.31
CA ASN A 64 -7.79 10.78 -22.54
C ASN A 64 -8.38 9.40 -22.28
N LEU A 65 -8.53 8.98 -21.02
CA LEU A 65 -9.20 7.74 -20.67
C LEU A 65 -10.66 7.77 -21.12
N LYS A 66 -11.05 6.73 -21.85
CA LYS A 66 -12.41 6.57 -22.34
C LYS A 66 -13.19 5.66 -21.42
N THR A 67 -14.40 6.09 -21.08
CA THR A 67 -15.37 5.31 -20.31
C THR A 67 -16.67 5.14 -21.09
N SER A 68 -17.46 4.15 -20.71
CA SER A 68 -18.83 3.94 -21.15
C SER A 68 -19.73 3.82 -19.92
N GLY A 69 -20.29 4.95 -19.49
CA GLY A 69 -20.87 5.05 -18.14
C GLY A 69 -19.76 4.94 -17.09
N ASP A 70 -19.96 4.07 -16.10
CA ASP A 70 -19.02 3.86 -14.99
C ASP A 70 -17.92 2.83 -15.33
N GLU A 71 -17.94 2.26 -16.54
CA GLU A 71 -16.95 1.25 -16.96
C GLU A 71 -15.84 1.86 -17.84
N LEU A 72 -14.60 1.46 -17.58
CA LEU A 72 -13.46 1.77 -18.44
C LEU A 72 -13.54 0.95 -19.73
N ILE A 73 -13.33 1.61 -20.87
CA ILE A 73 -13.25 0.91 -22.16
C ILE A 73 -11.97 0.04 -22.17
N PRO A 74 -12.02 -1.25 -22.51
CA PRO A 74 -10.84 -2.11 -22.52
C PRO A 74 -9.76 -1.71 -23.55
N ASN A 75 -8.55 -2.23 -23.37
CA ASN A 75 -7.41 -2.09 -24.30
C ASN A 75 -6.99 -0.64 -24.54
N GLN A 76 -6.86 0.14 -23.47
CA GLN A 76 -6.29 1.49 -23.52
C GLN A 76 -4.88 1.47 -22.92
N SER A 77 -3.96 2.22 -23.49
CA SER A 77 -2.60 2.30 -22.96
C SER A 77 -2.04 3.69 -23.22
N THR A 78 -1.52 4.28 -22.15
CA THR A 78 -0.80 5.55 -22.13
C THR A 78 0.56 5.33 -21.45
N GLU A 79 1.34 6.38 -21.20
CA GLU A 79 2.65 6.24 -20.54
C GLU A 79 2.52 5.81 -19.07
N SER A 80 1.48 6.29 -18.38
CA SER A 80 1.26 6.03 -16.93
C SER A 80 0.08 5.10 -16.61
N ILE A 81 -0.81 4.82 -17.57
CA ILE A 81 -2.06 4.09 -17.34
C ILE A 81 -2.28 3.03 -18.41
N THR A 82 -2.44 1.78 -18.00
CA THR A 82 -2.90 0.69 -18.86
C THR A 82 -4.27 0.22 -18.40
N ILE A 83 -5.22 0.11 -19.33
CA ILE A 83 -6.51 -0.57 -19.12
C ILE A 83 -6.48 -1.88 -19.91
N ASN A 84 -6.50 -2.99 -19.18
CA ASN A 84 -6.39 -4.33 -19.75
C ASN A 84 -7.64 -4.72 -20.59
N GLY A 85 -7.59 -5.88 -21.23
CA GLY A 85 -8.65 -6.42 -22.08
C GLY A 85 -9.99 -6.67 -21.37
N LEU A 86 -10.02 -6.62 -20.04
CA LEU A 86 -11.20 -6.82 -19.19
C LEU A 86 -11.75 -5.49 -18.61
N GLY A 87 -11.10 -4.36 -18.91
CA GLY A 87 -11.51 -3.04 -18.44
C GLY A 87 -11.09 -2.75 -16.99
N PHE A 88 -9.96 -3.29 -16.54
CA PHE A 88 -9.33 -2.97 -15.25
C PHE A 88 -8.01 -2.26 -15.47
N ARG A 89 -7.57 -1.43 -14.51
CA ARG A 89 -6.26 -0.79 -14.60
C ARG A 89 -5.15 -1.80 -14.28
N GLY A 90 -4.08 -1.80 -15.07
CA GLY A 90 -2.89 -2.63 -14.86
C GLY A 90 -2.77 -3.80 -15.84
N ALA A 91 -2.12 -4.86 -15.38
CA ALA A 91 -1.76 -6.02 -16.21
C ALA A 91 -2.97 -6.88 -16.60
N GLU A 92 -2.79 -7.71 -17.63
CA GLU A 92 -3.75 -8.75 -18.01
C GLU A 92 -3.82 -9.85 -16.95
N PHE A 93 -5.02 -10.39 -16.72
CA PHE A 93 -5.24 -11.58 -15.90
C PHE A 93 -6.30 -12.47 -16.54
N SER A 94 -6.28 -13.77 -16.21
CA SER A 94 -7.19 -14.74 -16.82
C SER A 94 -8.58 -14.69 -16.21
N ILE A 95 -9.62 -14.66 -17.07
CA ILE A 95 -11.04 -14.73 -16.64
C ILE A 95 -11.27 -15.98 -15.78
N ILE A 96 -10.79 -17.12 -16.26
CA ILE A 96 -10.77 -18.37 -15.50
C ILE A 96 -9.57 -18.31 -14.57
N LYS A 97 -9.81 -18.27 -13.26
CA LYS A 97 -8.74 -18.25 -12.26
C LYS A 97 -7.84 -19.49 -12.44
N PRO A 98 -6.53 -19.32 -12.67
CA PRO A 98 -5.61 -20.46 -12.75
C PRO A 98 -5.62 -21.26 -11.44
N PRO A 99 -5.25 -22.55 -11.47
CA PRO A 99 -4.95 -23.28 -10.24
C PRO A 99 -3.78 -22.59 -9.52
N ASP A 100 -3.74 -22.70 -8.20
CA ASP A 100 -2.67 -22.12 -7.37
C ASP A 100 -2.52 -20.60 -7.56
N THR A 101 -3.65 -19.89 -7.64
CA THR A 101 -3.70 -18.42 -7.69
C THR A 101 -4.70 -17.87 -6.68
N TYR A 102 -4.25 -16.94 -5.84
CA TYR A 102 -5.10 -16.15 -4.96
C TYR A 102 -5.43 -14.82 -5.63
N ARG A 103 -6.72 -14.51 -5.75
CA ARG A 103 -7.19 -13.34 -6.50
C ARG A 103 -7.81 -12.29 -5.59
N ILE A 104 -7.16 -11.13 -5.55
CA ILE A 104 -7.54 -9.96 -4.76
C ILE A 104 -8.08 -8.88 -5.69
N PHE A 105 -9.32 -8.45 -5.50
CA PHE A 105 -9.85 -7.25 -6.15
C PHE A 105 -9.83 -6.08 -5.18
N MET A 106 -9.21 -4.96 -5.59
CA MET A 106 -9.23 -3.72 -4.83
C MET A 106 -10.23 -2.75 -5.45
N VAL A 107 -11.25 -2.40 -4.69
CA VAL A 107 -12.41 -1.62 -5.11
C VAL A 107 -12.40 -0.28 -4.39
N GLY A 108 -12.80 0.77 -5.09
CA GLY A 108 -12.86 2.11 -4.56
C GLY A 108 -13.14 3.14 -5.65
N GLY A 109 -13.14 4.40 -5.24
CA GLY A 109 -13.22 5.55 -6.13
C GLY A 109 -11.97 5.79 -7.01
N SER A 110 -11.84 7.03 -7.47
CA SER A 110 -10.70 7.52 -8.25
C SER A 110 -9.36 7.47 -7.50
N THR A 111 -9.39 7.44 -6.17
CA THR A 111 -8.22 7.21 -5.30
C THR A 111 -7.69 5.80 -5.44
N MET A 112 -8.56 4.79 -5.43
CA MET A 112 -8.19 3.39 -5.68
C MET A 112 -7.75 3.18 -7.13
N PHE A 113 -8.43 3.83 -8.09
CA PHE A 113 -7.97 3.85 -9.48
C PHE A 113 -6.54 4.37 -9.58
N GLY A 114 -6.13 5.28 -8.69
CA GLY A 114 -4.80 5.86 -8.62
C GLY A 114 -4.68 7.10 -9.50
N ALA A 115 -5.68 7.98 -9.48
CA ALA A 115 -5.59 9.27 -10.16
C ALA A 115 -4.38 10.06 -9.61
N GLY A 116 -3.49 10.48 -10.51
CA GLY A 116 -2.22 11.12 -10.18
C GLY A 116 -1.06 10.16 -9.87
N ALA A 117 -1.27 8.84 -9.94
CA ALA A 117 -0.17 7.87 -9.88
C ALA A 117 0.64 7.89 -11.18
N THR A 118 1.97 7.86 -11.07
CA THR A 118 2.88 7.95 -12.22
C THR A 118 2.96 6.69 -13.07
N SER A 119 2.49 5.55 -12.56
CA SER A 119 2.39 4.30 -13.29
C SER A 119 1.35 3.36 -12.67
N ASP A 120 0.99 2.28 -13.36
CA ASP A 120 0.15 1.22 -12.79
C ASP A 120 0.77 0.61 -11.51
N LYS A 121 2.11 0.57 -11.45
CA LYS A 121 2.89 0.04 -10.32
C LYS A 121 2.88 0.94 -9.07
N THR A 122 2.59 2.23 -9.23
CA THR A 122 2.60 3.21 -8.13
C THR A 122 1.20 3.54 -7.62
N THR A 123 0.20 2.75 -8.03
CA THR A 123 -1.14 2.72 -7.44
C THR A 123 -1.13 1.93 -6.13
N ILE A 124 -2.17 2.07 -5.30
CA ILE A 124 -2.31 1.24 -4.08
C ILE A 124 -2.26 -0.26 -4.43
N PRO A 125 -3.02 -0.76 -5.43
CA PRO A 125 -2.93 -2.17 -5.85
C PRO A 125 -1.56 -2.55 -6.39
N GLY A 126 -0.92 -1.66 -7.15
CA GLY A 126 0.42 -1.88 -7.69
C GLY A 126 1.48 -2.07 -6.60
N TYR A 127 1.45 -1.24 -5.55
CA TYR A 127 2.35 -1.41 -4.40
C TYR A 127 2.00 -2.66 -3.58
N LEU A 128 0.71 -2.96 -3.38
CA LEU A 128 0.32 -4.15 -2.64
C LEU A 128 0.77 -5.43 -3.38
N GLN A 129 0.64 -5.48 -4.71
CA GLN A 129 1.17 -6.56 -5.54
C GLN A 129 2.68 -6.73 -5.33
N GLN A 130 3.45 -5.64 -5.34
CA GLN A 130 4.90 -5.70 -5.12
C GLN A 130 5.24 -6.27 -3.74
N LEU A 131 4.58 -5.77 -2.68
CA LEU A 131 4.81 -6.22 -1.32
C LEU A 131 4.46 -7.71 -1.13
N LEU A 132 3.39 -8.19 -1.78
CA LEU A 132 3.00 -9.60 -1.74
C LEU A 132 3.95 -10.49 -2.55
N ASN A 133 4.43 -10.01 -3.71
CA ASN A 133 5.42 -10.74 -4.54
C ASN A 133 6.79 -10.90 -3.86
N GLU A 134 7.10 -10.08 -2.85
CA GLU A 134 8.32 -10.24 -2.04
C GLU A 134 8.25 -11.43 -1.08
N LYS A 135 7.04 -11.99 -0.87
CA LYS A 135 6.80 -13.17 -0.04
C LYS A 135 6.62 -14.40 -0.92
N ASP A 136 7.05 -15.53 -0.38
CA ASP A 136 6.88 -16.83 -1.03
C ASP A 136 5.71 -17.55 -0.39
N PHE A 137 4.54 -17.47 -1.04
CA PHE A 137 3.33 -18.17 -0.63
C PHE A 137 3.21 -19.55 -1.27
N GLY A 138 4.15 -19.98 -2.13
CA GLY A 138 4.00 -21.22 -2.90
C GLY A 138 2.84 -21.22 -3.91
N PHE A 139 2.17 -20.08 -4.11
CA PHE A 139 1.13 -19.83 -5.11
C PHE A 139 1.21 -18.38 -5.61
N ASP A 140 0.60 -18.11 -6.76
CA ASP A 140 0.60 -16.78 -7.35
C ASP A 140 -0.49 -15.89 -6.73
N ILE A 141 -0.24 -14.58 -6.65
CA ILE A 141 -1.23 -13.62 -6.19
C ILE A 141 -1.53 -12.63 -7.32
N ASP A 142 -2.79 -12.51 -7.70
CA ASP A 142 -3.29 -11.46 -8.59
C ASP A 142 -3.90 -10.34 -7.73
N VAL A 143 -3.35 -9.13 -7.78
CA VAL A 143 -3.97 -7.92 -7.20
C VAL A 143 -4.51 -7.04 -8.32
N ILE A 144 -5.83 -6.97 -8.45
CA ILE A 144 -6.53 -6.27 -9.52
C ILE A 144 -7.03 -4.91 -9.05
N ASN A 145 -6.60 -3.85 -9.74
CA ASN A 145 -7.14 -2.51 -9.55
C ASN A 145 -8.52 -2.37 -10.23
N SER A 146 -9.56 -2.27 -9.42
CA SER A 146 -10.96 -2.10 -9.84
C SER A 146 -11.52 -0.74 -9.48
N GLY A 147 -10.66 0.27 -9.33
CA GLY A 147 -11.10 1.62 -9.03
C GLY A 147 -11.98 2.21 -10.13
N ILE A 148 -13.05 2.87 -9.73
CA ILE A 148 -14.00 3.54 -10.62
C ILE A 148 -14.02 5.02 -10.28
N GLN A 149 -13.97 5.87 -11.31
CA GLN A 149 -14.00 7.32 -11.12
C GLN A 149 -15.29 7.74 -10.40
N GLY A 150 -15.14 8.35 -9.23
CA GLY A 150 -16.26 8.89 -8.44
C GLY A 150 -17.20 7.86 -7.80
N ALA A 151 -16.85 6.56 -7.82
CA ALA A 151 -17.69 5.53 -7.22
C ALA A 151 -17.84 5.71 -5.71
N ASP A 152 -19.07 5.58 -5.24
CA ASP A 152 -19.49 5.48 -3.84
C ASP A 152 -19.87 4.04 -3.50
N SER A 153 -20.21 3.79 -2.24
CA SER A 153 -20.57 2.45 -1.74
C SER A 153 -21.66 1.73 -2.55
N TYR A 154 -22.59 2.45 -3.21
CA TYR A 154 -23.62 1.86 -4.07
C TYR A 154 -23.03 1.35 -5.39
N ALA A 155 -22.21 2.15 -6.06
CA ALA A 155 -21.54 1.76 -7.30
C ALA A 155 -20.57 0.59 -7.05
N GLU A 156 -19.87 0.61 -5.93
CA GLU A 156 -18.93 -0.44 -5.52
C GLU A 156 -19.65 -1.77 -5.26
N LEU A 157 -20.78 -1.76 -4.53
CA LEU A 157 -21.58 -2.95 -4.29
C LEU A 157 -22.05 -3.57 -5.61
N LYS A 158 -22.57 -2.73 -6.51
CA LYS A 158 -23.01 -3.15 -7.84
C LYS A 158 -21.86 -3.75 -8.67
N LEU A 159 -20.67 -3.17 -8.61
CA LEU A 159 -19.48 -3.69 -9.30
C LEU A 159 -19.16 -5.11 -8.82
N ILE A 160 -19.16 -5.33 -7.50
CA ILE A 160 -18.87 -6.62 -6.89
C ILE A 160 -19.87 -7.68 -7.34
N GLU A 161 -21.17 -7.39 -7.19
CA GLU A 161 -22.26 -8.32 -7.50
C GLU A 161 -22.38 -8.66 -8.99
N GLN A 162 -22.15 -7.66 -9.85
CA GLN A 162 -22.45 -7.81 -11.28
C GLN A 162 -21.24 -8.19 -12.12
N LYS A 163 -20.02 -7.80 -11.70
CA LYS A 163 -18.80 -7.98 -12.48
C LYS A 163 -17.77 -8.83 -11.75
N LEU A 164 -17.34 -8.45 -10.55
CA LEU A 164 -16.16 -9.06 -9.91
C LEU A 164 -16.38 -10.52 -9.54
N VAL A 165 -17.57 -10.89 -9.06
CA VAL A 165 -17.91 -12.27 -8.70
C VAL A 165 -17.69 -13.27 -9.85
N ARG A 166 -17.74 -12.82 -11.11
CA ARG A 166 -17.55 -13.66 -12.30
C ARG A 166 -16.09 -14.09 -12.52
N PHE A 167 -15.15 -13.51 -11.78
CA PHE A 167 -13.72 -13.76 -11.89
C PHE A 167 -13.17 -14.62 -10.74
N SER A 168 -14.06 -15.22 -9.94
CA SER A 168 -13.71 -16.08 -8.81
C SER A 168 -12.74 -15.42 -7.81
N PRO A 169 -13.10 -14.26 -7.24
CA PRO A 169 -12.28 -13.60 -6.23
C PRO A 169 -12.06 -14.52 -5.02
N ASP A 170 -10.92 -14.38 -4.36
CA ASP A 170 -10.68 -14.95 -3.02
C ASP A 170 -10.84 -13.86 -1.95
N LEU A 171 -10.48 -12.62 -2.28
CA LEU A 171 -10.57 -11.45 -1.42
C LEU A 171 -11.01 -10.21 -2.21
N VAL A 172 -11.89 -9.41 -1.61
CA VAL A 172 -12.24 -8.07 -2.08
C VAL A 172 -11.92 -7.06 -0.99
N ILE A 173 -11.13 -6.03 -1.34
CA ILE A 173 -10.72 -4.96 -0.43
C ILE A 173 -11.38 -3.65 -0.88
N ILE A 174 -12.19 -3.07 -0.01
CA ILE A 174 -12.95 -1.85 -0.27
C ILE A 174 -12.25 -0.67 0.40
N TYR A 175 -11.96 0.38 -0.37
CA TYR A 175 -11.30 1.60 0.08
C TYR A 175 -12.19 2.80 -0.23
N ASP A 176 -12.92 3.24 0.80
CA ASP A 176 -14.18 3.96 0.60
C ASP A 176 -14.38 5.12 1.60
N GLY A 177 -15.51 5.81 1.45
CA GLY A 177 -16.04 6.83 2.33
C GLY A 177 -15.93 8.25 1.78
N TRP A 178 -14.96 8.54 0.89
CA TRP A 178 -14.79 9.90 0.38
C TRP A 178 -15.91 10.29 -0.60
N ASN A 179 -16.24 9.43 -1.56
CA ASN A 179 -17.30 9.73 -2.52
C ASN A 179 -18.69 9.66 -1.89
N ASP A 180 -18.94 8.75 -0.93
CA ASP A 180 -20.16 8.76 -0.12
C ASP A 180 -20.34 10.07 0.63
N LEU A 181 -19.26 10.57 1.26
CA LEU A 181 -19.29 11.84 1.96
C LEU A 181 -19.58 13.00 0.99
N ARG A 182 -18.96 13.00 -0.20
CA ARG A 182 -19.21 14.01 -1.24
C ARG A 182 -20.61 13.90 -1.85
N ALA A 183 -21.20 12.70 -1.88
CA ALA A 183 -22.57 12.45 -2.31
C ALA A 183 -23.60 12.78 -1.23
N ASN A 184 -23.17 13.11 -0.01
CA ASN A 184 -24.02 13.30 1.16
C ASN A 184 -24.84 12.04 1.52
N ASN A 185 -24.28 10.84 1.28
CA ASN A 185 -24.90 9.57 1.65
C ASN A 185 -25.00 9.48 3.20
N ALA A 186 -26.12 8.98 3.71
CA ALA A 186 -26.32 8.91 5.16
C ALA A 186 -25.43 7.83 5.79
N PRO A 187 -24.86 8.02 7.00
CA PRO A 187 -24.00 7.02 7.65
C PRO A 187 -24.61 5.62 7.75
N ILE A 188 -25.93 5.53 7.93
CA ILE A 188 -26.64 4.26 8.04
C ILE A 188 -26.72 3.54 6.68
N GLU A 189 -26.90 4.28 5.58
CA GLU A 189 -26.98 3.71 4.24
C GLU A 189 -25.62 3.16 3.81
N VAL A 190 -24.55 3.90 4.07
CA VAL A 190 -23.17 3.45 3.81
C VAL A 190 -22.85 2.18 4.62
N LYS A 191 -23.26 2.14 5.89
CA LYS A 191 -23.12 0.94 6.74
C LYS A 191 -23.87 -0.26 6.14
N GLU A 192 -25.12 -0.07 5.72
CA GLU A 192 -25.93 -1.13 5.11
C GLU A 192 -25.28 -1.65 3.82
N ASN A 193 -24.73 -0.76 2.98
CA ASN A 193 -24.01 -1.16 1.77
C ASN A 193 -22.77 -2.00 2.10
N TRP A 194 -21.94 -1.57 3.05
CA TRP A 194 -20.78 -2.36 3.51
C TRP A 194 -21.18 -3.73 4.08
N GLU A 195 -22.24 -3.78 4.89
CA GLU A 195 -22.76 -5.06 5.42
C GLU A 195 -23.26 -5.97 4.30
N ASN A 196 -23.90 -5.40 3.27
CA ASN A 196 -24.36 -6.14 2.09
C ASN A 196 -23.19 -6.68 1.26
N MET A 197 -22.12 -5.89 1.05
CA MET A 197 -20.91 -6.38 0.36
C MET A 197 -20.32 -7.59 1.08
N CYS A 198 -20.20 -7.51 2.41
CA CYS A 198 -19.63 -8.59 3.22
C CYS A 198 -20.52 -9.83 3.27
N LYS A 199 -21.84 -9.64 3.36
CA LYS A 199 -22.80 -10.74 3.27
C LYS A 199 -22.74 -11.42 1.89
N PHE A 200 -22.70 -10.64 0.82
CA PHE A 200 -22.61 -11.16 -0.54
C PHE A 200 -21.31 -11.92 -0.77
N GLY A 201 -20.18 -11.42 -0.26
CA GLY A 201 -18.89 -12.13 -0.29
C GLY A 201 -18.97 -13.50 0.37
N LYS A 202 -19.54 -13.57 1.57
CA LYS A 202 -19.76 -14.84 2.26
C LYS A 202 -20.69 -15.80 1.50
N GLU A 203 -21.75 -15.29 0.88
CA GLU A 203 -22.68 -16.09 0.05
C GLU A 203 -22.02 -16.58 -1.25
N SER A 204 -20.99 -15.87 -1.71
CA SER A 204 -20.26 -16.14 -2.96
C SER A 204 -18.86 -16.73 -2.75
N ASP A 205 -18.53 -17.14 -1.52
CA ASP A 205 -17.29 -17.79 -1.12
C ASP A 205 -16.01 -16.95 -1.34
N PHE A 206 -16.04 -15.68 -0.96
CA PHE A 206 -14.87 -14.81 -0.92
C PHE A 206 -14.86 -13.87 0.30
N ASP A 207 -13.67 -13.52 0.76
CA ASP A 207 -13.49 -12.62 1.89
C ASP A 207 -13.67 -11.15 1.52
N VAL A 208 -14.09 -10.34 2.48
CA VAL A 208 -14.27 -8.90 2.30
C VAL A 208 -13.61 -8.11 3.42
N ILE A 209 -12.76 -7.16 3.03
CA ILE A 209 -12.19 -6.14 3.91
C ILE A 209 -12.79 -4.79 3.56
N ILE A 210 -13.28 -4.05 4.55
CA ILE A 210 -13.74 -2.67 4.36
C ILE A 210 -12.78 -1.70 5.06
N THR A 211 -12.36 -0.66 4.35
CA THR A 211 -11.51 0.39 4.91
C THR A 211 -12.03 1.79 4.60
N LEU A 212 -11.90 2.70 5.57
CA LEU A 212 -12.10 4.13 5.35
C LEU A 212 -10.80 4.80 4.95
N GLN A 213 -10.84 5.60 3.89
CA GLN A 213 -9.65 6.28 3.38
C GLN A 213 -9.27 7.57 4.13
N PRO A 214 -7.99 7.97 4.13
CA PRO A 214 -7.58 9.33 4.49
C PRO A 214 -8.24 10.40 3.61
N ILE A 215 -8.58 11.54 4.21
CA ILE A 215 -9.04 12.76 3.54
C ILE A 215 -8.31 13.95 4.18
N ALA A 216 -7.78 14.88 3.38
CA ALA A 216 -7.09 16.05 3.87
C ALA A 216 -8.03 16.89 4.76
N GLY A 217 -7.61 17.15 6.01
CA GLY A 217 -8.40 17.89 7.00
C GLY A 217 -9.28 17.02 7.92
N PHE A 218 -9.37 15.70 7.67
CA PHE A 218 -10.18 14.79 8.49
C PHE A 218 -9.36 13.92 9.46
N GLY A 219 -8.03 13.92 9.32
CA GLY A 219 -7.07 13.33 10.26
C GLY A 219 -6.29 14.39 11.05
N ASN A 220 -5.26 13.96 11.79
CA ASN A 220 -4.40 14.85 12.60
C ASN A 220 -3.08 15.20 11.91
N LYS A 221 -2.89 14.81 10.64
CA LYS A 221 -1.73 15.23 9.84
C LYS A 221 -1.55 16.75 9.90
N VAL A 222 -0.34 17.19 10.21
CA VAL A 222 0.08 18.57 9.99
C VAL A 222 0.15 18.81 8.47
N LEU A 223 -0.84 19.51 7.94
CA LEU A 223 -0.99 19.79 6.51
C LEU A 223 0.04 20.83 6.05
N THR A 224 0.55 20.67 4.84
CA THR A 224 1.28 21.75 4.15
C THR A 224 0.33 22.93 3.86
N LYS A 225 0.89 24.06 3.41
CA LYS A 225 0.05 25.21 2.98
C LYS A 225 -0.88 24.86 1.82
N GLN A 226 -0.43 24.00 0.90
CA GLN A 226 -1.23 23.57 -0.23
C GLN A 226 -2.33 22.60 0.22
N GLU A 227 -1.98 21.58 1.01
CA GLU A 227 -2.94 20.61 1.54
C GLU A 227 -4.00 21.29 2.41
N LEU A 228 -3.61 22.27 3.23
CA LEU A 228 -4.56 23.07 4.02
C LEU A 228 -5.55 23.81 3.12
N LYS A 229 -5.07 24.43 2.04
CA LYS A 229 -5.95 25.09 1.07
C LYS A 229 -6.94 24.09 0.46
N TYR A 230 -6.51 22.89 0.09
CA TYR A 230 -7.42 21.87 -0.45
C TYR A 230 -8.38 21.32 0.60
N ALA A 231 -7.95 21.18 1.85
CA ALA A 231 -8.82 20.81 2.95
C ALA A 231 -9.94 21.85 3.18
N GLU A 232 -9.61 23.14 3.09
CA GLU A 232 -10.58 24.24 3.29
C GLU A 232 -11.49 24.49 2.07
N THR A 233 -11.01 24.22 0.85
CA THR A 233 -11.72 24.55 -0.40
C THR A 233 -12.33 23.36 -1.12
N GLY A 234 -12.09 22.14 -0.67
CA GLY A 234 -12.70 20.96 -1.25
C GLY A 234 -14.20 20.89 -0.94
N GLU A 235 -14.98 20.45 -1.93
CA GLU A 235 -16.44 20.54 -1.94
C GLU A 235 -17.10 19.17 -2.11
N ASP A 236 -18.28 19.03 -1.50
CA ASP A 236 -19.25 17.99 -1.83
C ASP A 236 -19.86 18.22 -3.24
N TYR A 237 -20.70 17.29 -3.73
CA TYR A 237 -21.34 17.44 -5.04
C TYR A 237 -22.44 18.52 -5.07
N ALA A 238 -22.88 19.01 -3.91
CA ALA A 238 -23.79 20.14 -3.75
C ALA A 238 -23.05 21.49 -3.61
N LYS A 239 -21.71 21.50 -3.70
CA LYS A 239 -20.82 22.67 -3.56
C LYS A 239 -20.76 23.27 -2.16
N ASN A 240 -21.03 22.47 -1.13
CA ASN A 240 -20.76 22.84 0.25
C ASN A 240 -19.31 22.47 0.61
N PRO A 241 -18.63 23.22 1.50
CA PRO A 241 -17.32 22.84 2.00
C PRO A 241 -17.36 21.45 2.64
N LEU A 242 -16.58 20.50 2.12
CA LEU A 242 -16.61 19.12 2.58
C LEU A 242 -16.17 18.99 4.05
N ILE A 243 -15.27 19.87 4.50
CA ILE A 243 -14.75 19.89 5.88
C ILE A 243 -15.85 20.03 6.93
N ASP A 244 -16.98 20.65 6.58
CA ASP A 244 -18.14 20.79 7.48
C ASP A 244 -18.81 19.44 7.78
N SER A 245 -18.56 18.42 6.95
CA SER A 245 -19.05 17.04 7.11
C SER A 245 -18.12 16.16 7.97
N SER A 246 -17.19 16.75 8.72
CA SER A 246 -16.29 15.98 9.61
C SER A 246 -17.02 15.08 10.60
N SER A 247 -18.14 15.54 11.18
CA SER A 247 -18.96 14.72 12.09
C SER A 247 -19.59 13.51 11.39
N VAL A 248 -20.07 13.69 10.15
CA VAL A 248 -20.62 12.61 9.33
C VAL A 248 -19.56 11.56 9.05
N TYR A 249 -18.33 11.97 8.74
CA TYR A 249 -17.23 11.05 8.50
C TYR A 249 -16.77 10.31 9.77
N GLN A 250 -16.91 10.94 10.95
CA GLN A 250 -16.74 10.24 12.23
C GLN A 250 -17.84 9.20 12.47
N ASP A 251 -19.08 9.49 12.08
CA ASP A 251 -20.17 8.52 12.14
C ASP A 251 -19.94 7.32 11.21
N TYR A 252 -19.35 7.54 10.02
CA TYR A 252 -18.93 6.44 9.14
C TYR A 252 -17.91 5.53 9.84
N ALA A 253 -16.89 6.11 10.49
CA ALA A 253 -15.88 5.33 11.21
C ALA A 253 -16.45 4.56 12.40
N LYS A 254 -17.37 5.19 13.14
CA LYS A 254 -18.11 4.50 14.20
C LYS A 254 -18.89 3.32 13.63
N ASN A 255 -19.66 3.53 12.56
CA ASN A 255 -20.44 2.48 11.92
C ASN A 255 -19.55 1.34 11.40
N LEU A 256 -18.40 1.67 10.79
CA LEU A 256 -17.42 0.69 10.34
C LEU A 256 -16.93 -0.23 11.48
N SER A 257 -16.68 0.33 12.67
CA SER A 257 -16.23 -0.42 13.84
C SER A 257 -17.30 -1.39 14.40
N GLU A 258 -18.58 -1.10 14.15
CA GLU A 258 -19.71 -1.91 14.57
C GLU A 258 -19.96 -3.12 13.66
N ILE A 259 -19.50 -3.07 12.40
CA ILE A 259 -19.68 -4.17 11.45
C ILE A 259 -18.89 -5.40 11.91
N LYS A 260 -19.57 -6.55 11.99
CA LYS A 260 -19.01 -7.86 12.36
C LYS A 260 -19.16 -8.93 11.27
N THR A 261 -19.83 -8.59 10.18
CA THR A 261 -20.13 -9.52 9.09
C THR A 261 -18.97 -9.70 8.12
N CYS A 262 -18.11 -8.69 7.99
CA CYS A 262 -16.90 -8.72 7.15
C CYS A 262 -15.79 -9.55 7.78
N THR A 263 -14.89 -10.07 6.93
CA THR A 263 -13.66 -10.73 7.36
C THR A 263 -12.83 -9.78 8.23
N LYS A 264 -12.72 -8.51 7.82
CA LYS A 264 -12.07 -7.48 8.62
C LYS A 264 -12.54 -6.07 8.24
N THR A 265 -12.42 -5.13 9.19
CA THR A 265 -12.60 -3.70 8.94
C THR A 265 -11.43 -2.89 9.50
N PHE A 266 -11.02 -1.82 8.81
CA PHE A 266 -9.96 -0.90 9.26
C PHE A 266 -10.29 0.56 9.01
N ASP A 267 -9.93 1.39 9.97
CA ASP A 267 -9.92 2.83 9.79
C ASP A 267 -8.51 3.25 9.35
N LEU A 268 -8.35 3.82 8.15
CA LEU A 268 -7.08 4.35 7.66
C LEU A 268 -7.07 5.88 7.68
N ARG A 269 -8.05 6.55 8.29
CA ARG A 269 -8.13 8.02 8.25
C ARG A 269 -6.89 8.72 8.82
N ASP A 270 -6.19 8.06 9.75
CA ASP A 270 -4.98 8.53 10.42
C ASP A 270 -3.67 8.07 9.75
N ALA A 271 -3.74 7.37 8.60
CA ALA A 271 -2.56 6.76 7.96
C ALA A 271 -1.44 7.77 7.62
N PHE A 272 -1.77 9.05 7.50
CA PHE A 272 -0.82 10.12 7.22
C PHE A 272 -0.52 11.04 8.39
N ASP A 273 -1.05 10.80 9.59
CA ASP A 273 -0.95 11.72 10.74
C ASP A 273 0.50 12.02 11.14
N THR A 274 1.39 11.04 11.00
CA THR A 274 2.83 11.18 11.30
C THR A 274 3.66 11.81 10.18
N LYS A 275 3.05 12.14 9.03
CA LYS A 275 3.78 12.59 7.84
C LYS A 275 3.81 14.12 7.76
N THR A 276 5.01 14.68 7.63
CA THR A 276 5.24 16.15 7.59
C THR A 276 5.37 16.71 6.17
N GLY A 277 5.69 15.87 5.19
CA GLY A 277 5.78 16.26 3.78
C GLY A 277 4.43 16.25 3.05
N PRO A 278 4.43 16.68 1.77
CA PRO A 278 3.23 16.69 0.95
C PRO A 278 2.80 15.27 0.57
N ILE A 279 1.51 14.98 0.73
CA ILE A 279 0.90 13.69 0.44
C ILE A 279 -0.30 13.87 -0.50
N TYR A 280 -1.16 14.85 -0.22
CA TYR A 280 -2.36 15.09 -1.00
C TYR A 280 -2.16 16.13 -2.10
N TRP A 281 -2.55 15.79 -3.33
CA TRP A 281 -2.56 16.76 -4.44
C TRP A 281 -3.91 17.46 -4.61
N ASP A 282 -4.98 16.93 -3.99
CA ASP A 282 -6.24 17.63 -3.73
C ASP A 282 -6.79 17.28 -2.33
N GLN A 283 -8.10 17.20 -2.11
CA GLN A 283 -8.65 16.86 -0.79
C GLN A 283 -8.63 15.35 -0.46
N GLY A 284 -8.44 14.46 -1.44
CA GLY A 284 -8.51 13.01 -1.19
C GLY A 284 -7.54 12.16 -2.02
N HIS A 285 -7.08 12.64 -3.16
CA HIS A 285 -6.07 11.97 -3.96
C HIS A 285 -4.66 12.26 -3.47
N VAL A 286 -3.79 11.26 -3.63
CA VAL A 286 -2.46 11.26 -3.05
C VAL A 286 -1.37 10.98 -4.09
N SER A 287 -0.14 11.33 -3.74
CA SER A 287 1.07 10.98 -4.49
C SER A 287 1.34 9.47 -4.50
N ASP A 288 2.27 9.04 -5.35
CA ASP A 288 2.85 7.68 -5.30
C ASP A 288 3.30 7.29 -3.87
N ARG A 289 3.89 8.24 -3.13
CA ARG A 289 4.28 8.04 -1.73
C ARG A 289 3.06 7.78 -0.83
N GLY A 290 1.98 8.51 -1.02
CA GLY A 290 0.72 8.29 -0.29
C GLY A 290 0.13 6.92 -0.59
N ASN A 291 0.08 6.53 -1.87
CA ASN A 291 -0.36 5.20 -2.29
C ASN A 291 0.47 4.08 -1.65
N SER A 292 1.80 4.25 -1.60
CA SER A 292 2.69 3.29 -0.94
C SER A 292 2.41 3.15 0.56
N ILE A 293 2.15 4.26 1.26
CA ILE A 293 1.82 4.23 2.69
C ILE A 293 0.50 3.48 2.92
N VAL A 294 -0.54 3.76 2.13
CA VAL A 294 -1.82 3.05 2.23
C VAL A 294 -1.65 1.56 1.96
N ALA A 295 -0.91 1.19 0.90
CA ALA A 295 -0.63 -0.22 0.60
C ALA A 295 0.10 -0.93 1.75
N LYS A 296 1.09 -0.27 2.38
CA LYS A 296 1.80 -0.80 3.55
C LYS A 296 0.89 -0.96 4.77
N SER A 297 -0.05 -0.06 5.00
CA SER A 297 -1.04 -0.18 6.07
C SER A 297 -1.99 -1.37 5.86
N LEU A 298 -2.30 -1.70 4.60
CA LEU A 298 -3.12 -2.88 4.25
C LEU A 298 -2.33 -4.19 4.33
N PHE A 299 -1.04 -4.15 4.02
CA PHE A 299 -0.21 -5.34 3.79
C PHE A 299 -0.27 -6.39 4.91
N ASN A 300 -0.05 -6.01 6.18
CA ASN A 300 0.00 -6.97 7.28
C ASN A 300 -1.30 -7.77 7.43
N THR A 301 -2.43 -7.09 7.27
CA THR A 301 -3.75 -7.75 7.32
C THR A 301 -3.94 -8.68 6.13
N VAL A 302 -3.68 -8.19 4.92
CA VAL A 302 -3.85 -8.99 3.70
C VAL A 302 -2.96 -10.22 3.75
N PHE A 303 -1.71 -10.05 4.18
CA PHE A 303 -0.76 -11.14 4.40
C PHE A 303 -1.32 -12.21 5.34
N SER A 304 -1.88 -11.82 6.49
CA SER A 304 -2.50 -12.77 7.45
C SER A 304 -3.63 -13.57 6.81
N ILE A 305 -4.56 -12.90 6.13
CA ILE A 305 -5.74 -13.53 5.50
C ILE A 305 -5.33 -14.48 4.37
N VAL A 306 -4.42 -14.04 3.50
CA VAL A 306 -3.91 -14.86 2.39
C VAL A 306 -3.22 -16.11 2.93
N SER A 307 -2.47 -15.98 4.03
CA SER A 307 -1.79 -17.11 4.68
C SER A 307 -2.81 -18.09 5.32
N GLU A 308 -3.78 -17.57 6.09
CA GLU A 308 -4.76 -18.41 6.78
C GLU A 308 -5.62 -19.26 5.82
N ASN A 309 -6.07 -18.68 4.71
CA ASN A 309 -7.00 -19.33 3.79
C ASN A 309 -6.41 -20.50 3.00
N TYR A 310 -5.09 -20.53 2.79
CA TYR A 310 -4.42 -21.59 2.03
C TYR A 310 -3.85 -22.70 2.91
N GLY A 311 -4.22 -22.75 4.19
CA GLY A 311 -3.71 -23.76 5.10
C GLY A 311 -2.19 -23.64 5.29
N PHE A 312 -1.62 -22.45 5.03
CA PHE A 312 -0.33 -22.10 5.60
C PHE A 312 -0.53 -22.13 7.11
N SER A 313 -0.15 -23.25 7.73
CA SER A 313 0.40 -23.14 9.06
C SER A 313 1.45 -22.05 8.97
N THR A 314 1.47 -21.11 9.91
CA THR A 314 2.39 -19.97 10.01
C THR A 314 3.87 -20.37 10.15
N PHE A 315 4.22 -21.60 9.75
CA PHE A 315 5.53 -22.18 9.59
C PHE A 315 5.85 -22.35 8.10
N GLU A 316 5.96 -21.25 7.36
CA GLU A 316 7.00 -21.08 6.34
C GLU A 316 6.92 -19.64 5.80
N THR A 317 8.10 -19.04 5.62
CA THR A 317 8.38 -17.86 4.77
C THR A 317 7.87 -16.46 5.19
N GLU A 318 8.07 -16.06 6.45
CA GLU A 318 8.44 -14.66 6.72
C GLU A 318 9.93 -14.43 6.38
N LYS A 319 10.20 -13.91 5.18
CA LYS A 319 11.42 -13.09 4.96
C LYS A 319 11.26 -11.80 5.76
N GLY A 320 11.67 -11.95 7.01
CA GLY A 320 11.63 -11.01 8.13
C GLY A 320 12.19 -11.75 9.34
N ILE A 321 13.36 -12.38 9.18
CA ILE A 321 14.13 -13.02 10.25
C ILE A 321 13.29 -13.89 11.20
N LYS A 322 12.61 -14.92 10.68
CA LYS A 322 12.17 -16.06 11.52
C LYS A 322 13.19 -17.18 11.38
N LYS A 323 14.00 -17.38 12.42
CA LYS A 323 14.77 -18.62 12.61
C LYS A 323 14.14 -19.38 13.77
N ALA A 324 13.22 -20.28 13.42
CA ALA A 324 12.66 -21.24 14.36
C ALA A 324 13.68 -22.35 14.62
N SER A 325 13.90 -22.69 15.89
CA SER A 325 14.66 -23.88 16.30
C SER A 325 13.69 -24.85 16.97
N SER A 326 13.78 -26.15 16.67
CA SER A 326 12.92 -27.16 17.27
C SER A 326 13.71 -28.24 18.02
N LEU A 327 13.12 -28.76 19.10
CA LEU A 327 13.63 -29.89 19.88
C LEU A 327 12.45 -30.80 20.26
N LEU A 328 12.73 -32.11 20.37
CA LEU A 328 11.74 -33.09 20.84
C LEU A 328 11.72 -33.17 22.37
N TYR A 329 10.54 -33.12 22.96
CA TYR A 329 10.32 -33.28 24.40
C TYR A 329 8.99 -33.97 24.69
N ASP A 330 9.02 -35.10 25.42
CA ASP A 330 7.85 -35.94 25.71
C ASP A 330 6.98 -36.24 24.48
N ASP A 331 7.61 -36.69 23.39
CA ASP A 331 7.00 -36.97 22.08
C ASP A 331 6.37 -35.76 21.37
N ARG A 332 6.66 -34.54 21.83
CA ARG A 332 6.24 -33.28 21.22
C ARG A 332 7.39 -32.57 20.53
N GLU A 333 7.12 -31.98 19.38
CA GLU A 333 8.05 -31.04 18.75
C GLU A 333 7.82 -29.64 19.32
N ILE A 334 8.73 -29.20 20.18
CA ILE A 334 8.71 -27.87 20.76
C ILE A 334 9.52 -26.94 19.88
N VAL A 335 8.90 -25.84 19.45
CA VAL A 335 9.52 -24.83 18.59
C VAL A 335 9.65 -23.53 19.34
N VAL A 336 10.84 -22.95 19.33
CA VAL A 336 11.09 -21.59 19.84
C VAL A 336 11.39 -20.68 18.66
N THR A 337 10.63 -19.59 18.55
CA THR A 337 10.77 -18.57 17.51
C THR A 337 11.12 -17.24 18.14
N VAL A 338 12.13 -16.57 17.63
CA VAL A 338 12.49 -15.19 18.00
C VAL A 338 12.17 -14.26 16.83
N GLU A 339 11.44 -13.19 17.11
CA GLU A 339 10.94 -12.21 16.13
C GLU A 339 11.23 -10.78 16.61
N LEU A 340 11.52 -9.88 15.66
CA LEU A 340 11.46 -8.43 15.90
C LEU A 340 10.08 -7.93 15.48
N LEU A 341 9.32 -7.39 16.43
CA LEU A 341 8.04 -6.76 16.15
C LEU A 341 8.23 -5.33 15.62
N PRO A 342 7.37 -4.87 14.69
CA PRO A 342 7.35 -3.46 14.29
C PRO A 342 7.13 -2.57 15.52
N SER A 343 8.06 -1.65 15.78
CA SER A 343 7.89 -0.60 16.81
C SER A 343 7.56 0.72 16.14
N HIS A 344 6.56 1.43 16.67
CA HIS A 344 6.14 2.76 16.20
C HIS A 344 7.05 3.88 16.73
N GLU A 345 7.89 3.60 17.73
CA GLU A 345 8.85 4.54 18.29
C GLU A 345 10.23 4.32 17.65
N SER A 346 10.85 5.37 17.13
CA SER A 346 12.14 5.27 16.42
C SER A 346 13.32 4.87 17.32
N GLU A 347 13.12 4.76 18.62
CA GLU A 347 14.19 4.59 19.62
C GLU A 347 14.27 3.19 20.24
N ASN A 348 13.23 2.35 20.15
CA ASN A 348 13.25 1.00 20.72
C ASN A 348 12.91 -0.09 19.68
N LYS A 349 13.43 -1.29 19.91
CA LYS A 349 13.15 -2.51 19.13
C LYS A 349 12.40 -3.48 20.02
N LYS A 350 11.24 -3.96 19.59
CA LYS A 350 10.45 -4.91 20.39
C LYS A 350 10.79 -6.34 19.98
N VAL A 351 11.27 -7.16 20.92
CA VAL A 351 11.58 -8.57 20.68
C VAL A 351 10.45 -9.43 21.22
N LYS A 352 10.03 -10.42 20.42
CA LYS A 352 9.07 -11.44 20.81
C LYS A 352 9.72 -12.81 20.70
N ILE A 353 9.68 -13.59 21.77
CA ILE A 353 10.06 -15.00 21.79
C ILE A 353 8.80 -15.82 22.03
N SER A 354 8.52 -16.80 21.19
CA SER A 354 7.33 -17.66 21.30
C SER A 354 7.73 -19.12 21.37
N THR A 355 7.12 -19.85 22.30
CA THR A 355 7.27 -21.31 22.44
C THR A 355 5.98 -22.00 22.05
N TYR A 356 6.06 -22.84 21.01
CA TYR A 356 4.91 -23.49 20.40
C TYR A 356 5.08 -25.01 20.39
N ASP A 357 4.00 -25.73 20.66
CA ASP A 357 3.91 -27.17 20.54
C ASP A 357 3.40 -27.52 19.14
N ASN A 358 4.32 -27.84 18.23
CA ASN A 358 3.97 -28.12 16.84
C ASN A 358 3.20 -29.43 16.66
N THR A 359 3.29 -30.34 17.64
CA THR A 359 2.56 -31.61 17.64
C THR A 359 1.10 -31.41 18.01
N ASN A 360 0.82 -30.68 19.09
CA ASN A 360 -0.54 -30.45 19.57
C ASN A 360 -1.21 -29.19 19.00
N LYS A 361 -0.45 -28.37 18.25
CA LYS A 361 -0.90 -27.13 17.62
C LYS A 361 -1.40 -26.08 18.62
N ASP A 362 -0.71 -25.94 19.75
CA ASP A 362 -1.05 -24.97 20.80
C ASP A 362 0.20 -24.29 21.39
N ASN A 363 0.01 -23.16 22.07
CA ASN A 363 1.09 -22.50 22.81
C ASN A 363 1.46 -23.31 24.05
N VAL A 364 2.75 -23.31 24.34
CA VAL A 364 3.28 -23.97 25.54
C VAL A 364 3.14 -23.05 26.74
N LEU A 365 2.53 -23.52 27.82
CA LEU A 365 2.26 -22.68 28.98
C LEU A 365 3.41 -22.71 29.99
N ASN A 366 3.47 -21.70 30.86
CA ASN A 366 4.36 -21.66 32.04
C ASN A 366 5.85 -21.90 31.72
N VAL A 367 6.39 -21.15 30.78
CA VAL A 367 7.75 -21.33 30.25
C VAL A 367 8.71 -20.39 30.94
N THR A 368 9.74 -20.95 31.57
CA THR A 368 10.91 -20.21 32.06
C THR A 368 12.02 -20.32 31.02
N TYR A 369 12.48 -19.19 30.51
CA TYR A 369 13.57 -19.08 29.55
C TYR A 369 14.85 -18.73 30.30
N LEU A 370 15.95 -19.39 29.95
CA LEU A 370 17.28 -18.84 30.15
C LEU A 370 17.77 -18.34 28.79
N LEU A 371 17.69 -17.03 28.60
CA LEU A 371 18.01 -16.38 27.33
C LEU A 371 19.40 -15.80 27.38
N ALA A 372 20.23 -16.15 26.41
CA ALA A 372 21.50 -15.49 26.13
C ALA A 372 21.44 -14.72 24.79
N ILE A 373 21.87 -13.46 24.79
CA ILE A 373 22.03 -12.65 23.58
C ILE A 373 23.51 -12.36 23.41
N SER A 374 24.05 -12.63 22.22
CA SER A 374 25.45 -12.39 21.91
C SER A 374 25.63 -11.76 20.53
N LYS A 375 26.79 -11.12 20.31
CA LYS A 375 27.21 -10.61 19.01
C LYS A 375 28.71 -10.82 18.86
N ASN A 376 29.16 -11.33 17.72
CA ASN A 376 30.58 -11.63 17.46
C ASN A 376 31.22 -12.49 18.58
N ASN A 377 30.47 -13.44 19.15
CA ASN A 377 30.84 -14.27 20.30
C ASN A 377 31.03 -13.53 21.64
N GLU A 378 30.71 -12.24 21.72
CA GLU A 378 30.62 -11.52 23.00
C GLU A 378 29.21 -11.66 23.57
N ASN A 379 29.11 -12.16 24.81
CA ASN A 379 27.83 -12.29 25.51
C ASN A 379 27.40 -10.91 26.04
N LEU A 380 26.25 -10.43 25.56
CA LEU A 380 25.69 -9.14 25.93
C LEU A 380 24.68 -9.28 27.09
N LEU A 381 23.87 -10.34 27.07
CA LEU A 381 22.84 -10.63 28.06
C LEU A 381 22.81 -12.13 28.34
N ARG A 382 22.64 -12.51 29.61
CA ARG A 382 22.23 -13.88 29.98
C ARG A 382 21.38 -13.85 31.24
N GLU A 383 20.07 -13.94 31.09
CA GLU A 383 19.12 -13.76 32.20
C GLU A 383 17.95 -14.76 32.12
N TYR A 384 17.27 -14.93 33.26
CA TYR A 384 16.06 -15.74 33.34
C TYR A 384 14.83 -14.88 33.06
N PHE A 385 13.91 -15.40 32.24
CA PHE A 385 12.63 -14.78 31.93
C PHE A 385 11.50 -15.80 32.08
N PHE A 386 10.28 -15.34 32.31
CA PHE A 386 9.12 -16.21 32.42
C PHE A 386 7.93 -15.67 31.61
N ALA A 387 7.28 -16.58 30.86
CA ALA A 387 6.03 -16.31 30.18
C ALA A 387 4.98 -17.36 30.54
N LYS A 388 3.82 -16.90 31.00
CA LYS A 388 2.71 -17.78 31.40
C LYS A 388 2.05 -18.47 30.21
N ASP A 389 1.97 -17.79 29.08
CA ASP A 389 1.30 -18.20 27.84
C ASP A 389 2.29 -18.64 26.74
N GLY A 390 3.56 -18.80 27.09
CA GLY A 390 4.60 -19.19 26.13
C GLY A 390 5.07 -18.06 25.22
N ILE A 391 4.62 -16.82 25.44
CA ILE A 391 5.01 -15.66 24.64
C ILE A 391 5.73 -14.67 25.55
N LEU A 392 7.02 -14.46 25.32
CA LEU A 392 7.82 -13.45 26.02
C LEU A 392 8.01 -12.23 25.10
N ILE A 393 7.63 -11.05 25.58
CA ILE A 393 7.82 -9.79 24.86
C ILE A 393 8.59 -8.81 25.74
N PHE A 394 9.61 -8.17 25.18
CA PHE A 394 10.35 -7.11 25.84
C PHE A 394 10.84 -6.05 24.86
N ASP A 395 10.97 -4.82 25.35
CA ASP A 395 11.49 -3.70 24.58
C ASP A 395 13.00 -3.59 24.77
N VAL A 396 13.75 -3.49 23.68
CA VAL A 396 15.18 -3.23 23.67
C VAL A 396 15.42 -1.78 23.32
N PHE A 397 16.10 -1.05 24.19
CA PHE A 397 16.55 0.32 23.96
C PHE A 397 18.06 0.28 23.65
N PRO A 398 18.45 0.43 22.37
CA PRO A 398 19.85 0.41 21.99
C PRO A 398 20.54 1.67 22.52
N GLU A 399 21.48 1.49 23.45
CA GLU A 399 22.21 2.58 24.11
C GLU A 399 23.71 2.25 24.11
N ASP A 400 24.58 3.25 23.94
CA ASP A 400 26.05 3.12 23.97
C ASP A 400 26.60 2.93 25.40
N PHE A 401 26.02 1.99 26.14
CA PHE A 401 26.53 1.56 27.45
C PHE A 401 27.36 0.29 27.32
N ASN A 402 28.40 0.15 28.15
CA ASN A 402 29.24 -1.05 28.17
C ASN A 402 28.57 -2.28 28.81
N GLN A 403 27.38 -2.12 29.41
CA GLN A 403 26.68 -3.19 30.13
C GLN A 403 25.18 -3.15 29.83
N VAL A 404 24.58 -4.34 29.68
CA VAL A 404 23.13 -4.49 29.54
C VAL A 404 22.46 -4.44 30.91
N GLN A 405 21.36 -3.70 31.02
CA GLN A 405 20.50 -3.64 32.20
C GLN A 405 19.09 -4.09 31.83
N VAL A 406 18.52 -4.98 32.63
CA VAL A 406 17.13 -5.44 32.46
C VAL A 406 16.25 -4.86 33.56
N PHE A 407 15.23 -4.12 33.15
CA PHE A 407 14.21 -3.50 34.00
C PHE A 407 12.92 -4.30 33.87
N GLY A 408 12.43 -4.80 34.99
CA GLY A 408 11.20 -5.58 35.05
C GLY A 408 11.02 -6.17 36.43
N GLU A 409 9.81 -6.64 36.71
CA GLU A 409 9.53 -7.38 37.93
C GLU A 409 10.21 -8.75 37.87
N LYS A 410 10.77 -9.21 39.00
CA LYS A 410 11.35 -10.55 39.14
C LYS A 410 10.46 -11.41 40.02
N GLN A 411 10.11 -12.59 39.54
CA GLN A 411 9.33 -13.58 40.28
C GLN A 411 9.87 -14.99 40.02
N TYR A 412 9.33 -15.97 40.75
CA TYR A 412 9.66 -17.39 40.63
C TYR A 412 11.13 -17.74 40.94
N ASP A 413 11.46 -19.02 40.84
CA ASP A 413 12.81 -19.52 41.05
C ASP A 413 13.80 -18.86 40.09
N HIS A 414 15.04 -18.66 40.56
CA HIS A 414 16.09 -17.90 39.86
C HIS A 414 15.79 -16.42 39.57
N ASN A 415 14.75 -15.85 40.19
CA ASN A 415 14.34 -14.46 40.02
C ASN A 415 14.14 -14.10 38.53
N ALA A 416 13.38 -14.93 37.83
CA ALA A 416 13.07 -14.72 36.42
C ALA A 416 12.29 -13.41 36.23
N TYR A 417 12.68 -12.64 35.23
CA TYR A 417 11.95 -11.44 34.84
C TYR A 417 10.59 -11.83 34.23
N VAL A 418 9.52 -11.21 34.72
CA VAL A 418 8.15 -11.47 34.26
C VAL A 418 7.58 -10.27 33.50
N MET A 419 6.70 -10.54 32.55
CA MET A 419 5.88 -9.48 31.95
C MET A 419 4.81 -9.03 32.95
N SER A 420 4.67 -7.72 33.12
CA SER A 420 3.68 -7.09 34.01
C SER A 420 3.00 -5.94 33.30
N ASP A 421 1.68 -5.80 33.46
CA ASP A 421 0.89 -4.70 32.89
C ASP A 421 1.26 -3.34 33.49
N VAL A 422 1.94 -3.33 34.65
CA VAL A 422 2.33 -2.11 35.37
C VAL A 422 3.76 -1.69 35.04
N THR A 423 4.67 -2.65 34.87
CA THR A 423 6.07 -2.42 34.55
C THR A 423 6.46 -3.27 33.34
N PRO A 424 6.46 -2.69 32.13
CA PRO A 424 6.88 -3.43 30.94
C PRO A 424 8.34 -3.87 31.06
N LEU A 425 8.65 -5.03 30.50
CA LEU A 425 9.99 -5.59 30.51
C LEU A 425 10.86 -4.85 29.49
N GLN A 426 11.92 -4.21 29.96
CA GLN A 426 12.82 -3.40 29.15
C GLN A 426 14.27 -3.86 29.31
N VAL A 427 15.00 -3.88 28.21
CA VAL A 427 16.42 -4.21 28.15
C VAL A 427 17.15 -3.01 27.55
N LYS A 428 18.07 -2.42 28.31
CA LYS A 428 18.85 -1.26 27.88
C LYS A 428 20.31 -1.64 27.74
N GLY A 429 20.96 -1.21 26.66
CA GLY A 429 22.40 -1.46 26.44
C GLY A 429 22.76 -1.66 24.96
N PRO A 430 23.92 -2.27 24.66
CA PRO A 430 24.48 -2.32 23.30
C PRO A 430 23.80 -3.35 22.37
N ILE A 431 22.66 -3.91 22.79
CA ILE A 431 21.88 -4.82 21.97
C ILE A 431 21.18 -3.98 20.89
N PHE A 432 21.39 -4.36 19.63
CA PHE A 432 20.96 -3.63 18.43
C PHE A 432 21.52 -2.21 18.25
N SER A 433 22.55 -1.80 19.01
CA SER A 433 23.17 -0.47 18.85
C SER A 433 24.05 -0.35 17.60
N THR A 434 24.43 -1.48 17.00
CA THR A 434 25.27 -1.54 15.81
C THR A 434 24.74 -2.59 14.84
N ASP A 435 24.95 -2.37 13.54
CA ASP A 435 24.54 -3.30 12.49
C ASP A 435 25.25 -4.66 12.61
N GLY A 436 24.62 -5.73 12.14
CA GLY A 436 25.15 -7.08 12.11
C GLY A 436 24.26 -8.11 12.81
N ILE A 437 24.80 -9.33 12.92
CA ILE A 437 24.07 -10.49 13.43
C ILE A 437 24.16 -10.56 14.96
N TYR A 438 23.00 -10.61 15.60
CA TYR A 438 22.81 -10.89 17.01
C TYR A 438 22.28 -12.31 17.17
N THR A 439 22.92 -13.11 18.01
CA THR A 439 22.55 -14.50 18.27
C THR A 439 21.75 -14.58 19.56
N PHE A 440 20.63 -15.31 19.52
CA PHE A 440 19.75 -15.61 20.63
C PHE A 440 19.83 -17.11 20.92
N ASP A 441 20.49 -17.48 22.00
CA ASP A 441 20.53 -18.85 22.50
C ASP A 441 19.55 -18.99 23.66
N THR A 442 18.55 -19.85 23.49
CA THR A 442 17.47 -20.04 24.46
C THR A 442 17.51 -21.45 25.03
N GLU A 443 17.39 -21.55 26.35
CA GLU A 443 17.16 -22.81 27.05
C GLU A 443 15.81 -22.74 27.77
N LEU A 444 14.95 -23.74 27.59
CA LEU A 444 13.69 -23.82 28.32
C LEU A 444 13.92 -24.59 29.62
N ARG A 445 13.63 -23.93 30.73
CA ARG A 445 13.86 -24.41 32.09
C ARG A 445 12.61 -24.94 32.77
N THR A 446 11.43 -24.50 32.33
CA THR A 446 10.15 -25.10 32.70
C THR A 446 9.27 -25.17 31.46
N ILE A 447 8.38 -26.16 31.44
CA ILE A 447 7.39 -26.34 30.38
C ILE A 447 6.11 -26.89 31.01
N ASP A 448 4.97 -26.22 30.75
CA ASP A 448 3.61 -26.49 31.27
C ASP A 448 3.43 -26.37 32.80
N ASN A 449 4.48 -26.65 33.58
CA ASN A 449 4.48 -26.63 35.03
C ASN A 449 5.74 -25.92 35.57
N ILE A 450 5.53 -24.79 36.25
CA ILE A 450 6.58 -23.94 36.85
C ILE A 450 7.45 -24.65 37.90
N ASN A 451 6.97 -25.74 38.50
CA ASN A 451 7.71 -26.47 39.52
C ASN A 451 8.58 -27.60 38.95
N ASN A 452 8.43 -27.91 37.65
CA ASN A 452 9.17 -28.99 37.01
C ASN A 452 10.30 -28.44 36.15
N TRP A 453 11.52 -28.53 36.66
CA TRP A 453 12.71 -28.03 35.97
C TRP A 453 13.23 -29.02 34.93
N VAL A 454 13.46 -28.52 33.73
CA VAL A 454 13.90 -29.27 32.56
C VAL A 454 15.27 -28.75 32.09
N PHE A 455 16.17 -29.66 31.73
CA PHE A 455 17.54 -29.33 31.33
C PHE A 455 17.95 -29.88 29.95
N ASN A 456 17.14 -30.78 29.37
CA ASN A 456 17.38 -31.33 28.03
C ASN A 456 16.83 -30.42 26.90
N LEU A 457 16.01 -29.42 27.22
CA LEU A 457 15.54 -28.39 26.31
C LEU A 457 16.53 -27.22 26.21
N SER A 458 17.78 -27.55 25.88
CA SER A 458 18.87 -26.58 25.66
C SER A 458 19.36 -26.65 24.21
N GLY A 459 19.63 -25.50 23.60
CA GLY A 459 20.12 -25.43 22.22
C GLY A 459 19.14 -24.85 21.20
N PHE A 460 18.11 -24.12 21.64
CA PHE A 460 17.33 -23.31 20.72
C PHE A 460 18.17 -22.12 20.25
N HIS A 461 18.48 -22.07 18.97
CA HIS A 461 19.39 -21.08 18.40
C HIS A 461 18.68 -20.27 17.32
N SER A 462 18.69 -18.94 17.49
CA SER A 462 18.12 -18.00 16.52
C SER A 462 19.10 -16.86 16.28
N GLU A 463 19.06 -16.27 15.10
CA GLU A 463 19.92 -15.13 14.73
C GLU A 463 19.09 -14.02 14.12
N ILE A 464 19.35 -12.78 14.53
CA ILE A 464 18.72 -11.56 14.02
C ILE A 464 19.78 -10.69 13.37
N ASN A 465 19.62 -10.42 12.07
CA ASN A 465 20.45 -9.46 11.35
C ASN A 465 19.86 -8.05 11.46
N ILE A 466 20.57 -7.13 12.11
CA ILE A 466 20.22 -5.71 12.13
C ILE A 466 20.96 -5.05 10.97
N GLU A 467 20.21 -4.59 9.97
CA GLU A 467 20.74 -3.72 8.93
C GLU A 467 20.22 -2.30 9.19
N LYS A 468 21.11 -1.31 9.08
CA LYS A 468 20.71 0.10 9.11
C LYS A 468 19.68 0.30 8.00
N ASP A 469 18.53 0.85 8.33
CA ASP A 469 17.69 1.48 7.32
C ASP A 469 18.60 2.46 6.59
N ILE A 470 18.94 2.16 5.34
CA ILE A 470 19.49 3.14 4.43
C ILE A 470 18.35 4.12 4.28
N THR A 471 18.36 5.17 5.10
CA THR A 471 17.76 6.44 4.71
C THR A 471 18.29 6.68 3.31
N PHE A 472 17.42 6.55 2.32
CA PHE A 472 17.67 6.99 0.95
C PHE A 472 17.96 8.49 1.02
N GLU A 473 19.19 8.87 1.35
CA GLU A 473 19.78 10.06 0.77
C GLU A 473 19.99 9.70 -0.71
N GLU A 474 19.02 10.11 -1.53
CA GLU A 474 19.17 10.14 -2.98
C GLU A 474 20.41 10.98 -3.32
N THR A 475 21.56 10.32 -3.41
CA THR A 475 22.73 10.87 -4.08
C THR A 475 22.51 10.70 -5.57
N PHE A 476 21.73 11.61 -6.16
CA PHE A 476 21.73 11.81 -7.61
C PHE A 476 23.15 12.17 -8.03
N THR A 477 23.86 11.19 -8.58
CA THR A 477 25.08 11.45 -9.33
C THR A 477 24.67 12.00 -10.70
N GLU A 478 24.75 13.32 -10.85
CA GLU A 478 24.66 14.02 -12.13
C GLU A 478 25.71 13.44 -13.10
N ASN A 479 25.29 12.63 -14.06
CA ASN A 479 25.99 12.53 -15.34
C ASN A 479 25.40 13.58 -16.28
N ARG A 480 25.90 14.81 -16.16
CA ARG A 480 25.71 15.86 -17.17
C ARG A 480 26.48 15.49 -18.43
N THR A 481 25.76 15.05 -19.45
CA THR A 481 26.18 15.31 -20.84
C THR A 481 25.33 16.43 -21.38
N SER A 482 25.97 17.59 -21.60
CA SER A 482 25.38 18.72 -22.30
C SER A 482 24.94 18.29 -23.70
N PHE A 483 23.64 18.27 -23.97
CA PHE A 483 23.15 18.25 -25.34
C PHE A 483 22.18 19.40 -25.57
N GLN A 484 22.53 20.17 -26.58
CA GLN A 484 22.02 21.48 -26.93
C GLN A 484 20.61 21.39 -27.55
N THR A 485 19.95 22.54 -27.55
CA THR A 485 18.61 22.97 -27.99
C THR A 485 18.05 22.35 -29.30
N GLU A 486 18.82 21.57 -30.05
CA GLU A 486 18.36 20.87 -31.26
C GLU A 486 17.54 19.60 -30.96
N ASP A 487 17.76 18.92 -29.82
CA ASP A 487 17.02 17.69 -29.49
C ASP A 487 15.57 17.96 -29.03
N PHE A 488 15.32 19.15 -28.46
CA PHE A 488 13.99 19.58 -28.03
C PHE A 488 13.03 19.78 -29.22
N LEU A 489 13.49 20.43 -30.29
CA LEU A 489 12.71 20.59 -31.51
C LEU A 489 12.51 19.25 -32.22
N ARG A 490 13.54 18.39 -32.24
CA ARG A 490 13.46 17.07 -32.88
C ARG A 490 12.52 16.11 -32.14
N LYS A 491 12.45 16.17 -30.81
CA LYS A 491 11.46 15.44 -30.01
C LYS A 491 10.04 15.95 -30.28
N ILE A 492 9.81 17.27 -30.23
CA ILE A 492 8.51 17.87 -30.59
C ILE A 492 8.05 17.42 -31.98
N PHE A 493 8.96 17.38 -32.96
CA PHE A 493 8.61 16.94 -34.31
C PHE A 493 8.42 15.42 -34.47
N SER A 494 9.00 14.59 -33.60
CA SER A 494 8.81 13.12 -33.64
C SER A 494 7.42 12.66 -33.15
N TYR A 495 6.71 13.52 -32.40
CA TYR A 495 5.35 13.26 -31.92
C TYR A 495 4.25 13.58 -32.94
N TYR A 496 4.57 14.14 -34.11
CA TYR A 496 3.63 14.22 -35.24
C TYR A 496 3.53 12.88 -35.97
N LYS A 497 3.06 11.83 -35.28
CA LYS A 497 2.45 10.69 -35.96
C LYS A 497 1.06 11.13 -36.41
N THR A 498 0.99 11.56 -37.67
CA THR A 498 -0.27 11.72 -38.40
C THR A 498 -1.07 10.42 -38.31
N PRO A 499 -2.34 10.42 -37.86
CA PRO A 499 -3.24 9.32 -38.16
C PRO A 499 -3.51 9.37 -39.67
N ILE A 500 -2.79 8.56 -40.43
CA ILE A 500 -3.15 8.26 -41.81
C ILE A 500 -4.41 7.40 -41.75
N LEU A 501 -5.56 8.05 -41.86
CA LEU A 501 -6.83 7.44 -42.25
C LEU A 501 -7.38 8.23 -43.43
N LEU A 502 -6.78 8.00 -44.59
CA LEU A 502 -7.34 8.37 -45.90
C LEU A 502 -6.79 7.41 -46.95
N ASN A 503 -7.16 6.14 -46.79
CA ASN A 503 -6.90 5.09 -47.78
C ASN A 503 -8.20 4.32 -48.12
N GLU A 504 -9.33 5.04 -48.30
CA GLU A 504 -10.60 4.48 -48.81
C GLU A 504 -11.46 5.47 -49.63
N ILE A 505 -10.89 6.44 -50.35
CA ILE A 505 -11.70 7.33 -51.24
C ILE A 505 -11.24 7.34 -52.71
N PHE A 506 -10.27 6.52 -53.11
CA PHE A 506 -10.00 6.29 -54.53
C PHE A 506 -9.80 4.81 -54.84
N LYS A 507 -10.92 4.15 -55.17
CA LYS A 507 -10.98 3.15 -56.23
C LYS A 507 -12.07 3.56 -57.22
#